data_AF-A0A172XSN1-F1
#
_entry.id   AF-A0A172XSN1-F1
#
_cell.length_a   1.000
_cell.length_b   1.000
_cell.length_c   1.000
_cell.angle_alpha   90.00
_cell.angle_beta   90.00
_cell.angle_gamma   90.00
#
_symmetry.space_group_name_H-M   'P 1'
#
loop_
_entity.id
_entity.type
_entity.pdbx_description
1 polymer ?
#
loop_
_entity_poly.entity_id
_entity_poly.type
_entity_poly.pdbx_seq_one_letter_code
_entity_poly.pdbx_strand_id
1 'polypeptide(L)'
;MENHKNPLQYFEDLLEYNKVDELKDDFIRKANEEFNNYIENIDVNKGIITYLNTYFDSDAKGISSTSFESTFIITLYSEFQKSKLFINDYVFNNPDNYLPFLYHQGEALQYLINRGESTIIKYSVILKPILGIQRYINEKYLYNQEKQINIDLSHVETNQLLELTNYNNDTEIIEIILGYLKGNNDKREKIMSDEQYHLMINNITYYLDNERLPENIQKISHLKIPKNLLRFTFWVLHKQLFTTSQIKDDFLHLIKSMFSDFNNWEFSTFKTKFGNRDKVTIHGKKFVPEIIKIEFRNRS
;
A
#
# COMPACT_ATOMS: atom_id res chain seq x y z
N MET A 1 -12.07 -6.00 -36.93
CA MET A 1 -12.40 -5.65 -35.54
C MET A 1 -11.09 -5.65 -34.80
N GLU A 2 -10.59 -4.47 -34.43
CA GLU A 2 -9.37 -4.38 -33.64
C GLU A 2 -9.61 -5.08 -32.30
N ASN A 3 -8.70 -5.98 -31.95
CA ASN A 3 -8.79 -6.80 -30.74
C ASN A 3 -8.49 -5.90 -29.54
N HIS A 4 -9.47 -5.12 -29.11
CA HIS A 4 -9.34 -4.26 -27.92
C HIS A 4 -9.02 -5.17 -26.73
N LYS A 5 -7.85 -4.96 -26.12
CA LYS A 5 -7.42 -5.70 -24.94
C LYS A 5 -8.38 -5.39 -23.79
N ASN A 6 -9.09 -6.40 -23.28
CA ASN A 6 -10.05 -6.24 -22.19
C ASN A 6 -9.33 -5.70 -20.93
N PRO A 7 -9.71 -4.52 -20.39
CA PRO A 7 -9.08 -3.94 -19.21
C PRO A 7 -9.12 -4.82 -17.97
N LEU A 8 -10.09 -5.72 -17.87
CA LEU A 8 -10.35 -6.51 -16.68
C LEU A 8 -9.94 -7.99 -16.83
N GLN A 9 -9.40 -8.39 -17.98
CA GLN A 9 -9.12 -9.80 -18.30
C GLN A 9 -8.31 -10.51 -17.21
N TYR A 10 -7.23 -9.87 -16.73
CA TYR A 10 -6.39 -10.48 -15.70
C TYR A 10 -7.18 -10.76 -14.41
N PHE A 11 -8.06 -9.84 -14.01
CA PHE A 11 -8.87 -10.01 -12.79
C PHE A 11 -9.98 -11.04 -13.00
N GLU A 12 -10.54 -11.13 -14.21
CA GLU A 12 -11.47 -12.21 -14.58
C GLU A 12 -10.80 -13.58 -14.44
N ASP A 13 -9.62 -13.75 -15.05
CA ASP A 13 -8.84 -14.99 -15.01
C ASP A 13 -8.39 -15.32 -13.58
N LEU A 14 -8.00 -14.31 -12.81
CA LEU A 14 -7.52 -14.46 -11.43
C LEU A 14 -8.61 -14.96 -10.48
N LEU A 15 -9.86 -14.55 -10.72
CA LEU A 15 -11.02 -14.94 -9.91
C LEU A 15 -11.68 -16.24 -10.42
N GLU A 16 -11.05 -16.94 -11.36
CA GLU A 16 -11.38 -18.33 -11.65
C GLU A 16 -11.06 -19.24 -10.46
N TYR A 17 -11.77 -20.37 -10.39
CA TYR A 17 -11.68 -21.31 -9.28
C TYR A 17 -10.23 -21.74 -9.04
N ASN A 18 -9.77 -21.60 -7.78
CA ASN A 18 -8.42 -21.94 -7.30
C ASN A 18 -7.24 -21.20 -7.92
N LYS A 19 -7.42 -20.21 -8.80
CA LYS A 19 -6.29 -19.63 -9.52
C LYS A 19 -5.26 -18.95 -8.61
N VAL A 20 -5.72 -18.24 -7.59
CA VAL A 20 -4.84 -17.57 -6.61
C VAL A 20 -4.07 -18.59 -5.75
N ASP A 21 -4.69 -19.72 -5.41
CA ASP A 21 -4.02 -20.80 -4.70
C ASP A 21 -2.96 -21.46 -5.60
N GLU A 22 -3.24 -21.68 -6.89
CA GLU A 22 -2.24 -22.17 -7.84
C GLU A 22 -1.02 -21.24 -7.93
N LEU A 23 -1.25 -19.92 -7.97
CA LEU A 23 -0.16 -18.94 -7.98
C LEU A 23 0.67 -18.98 -6.69
N LYS A 24 0.03 -19.21 -5.54
CA LYS A 24 0.72 -19.37 -4.26
C LYS A 24 1.55 -20.65 -4.23
N ASP A 25 0.99 -21.76 -4.73
CA ASP A 25 1.69 -23.04 -4.78
C ASP A 25 2.89 -22.97 -5.75
N ASP A 26 2.72 -22.28 -6.89
CA ASP A 26 3.81 -22.03 -7.84
C ASP A 26 4.92 -21.13 -7.25
N PHE A 27 4.54 -20.11 -6.48
CA PHE A 27 5.48 -19.27 -5.74
C PHE A 27 6.32 -20.12 -4.76
N ILE A 28 5.67 -20.99 -3.98
CA ILE A 28 6.36 -21.87 -3.03
C ILE A 28 7.29 -22.84 -3.77
N ARG A 29 6.81 -23.44 -4.87
CA ARG A 29 7.60 -24.35 -5.69
C ARG A 29 8.86 -23.68 -6.24
N LYS A 30 8.72 -22.50 -6.85
CA LYS A 30 9.86 -21.73 -7.39
C LYS A 30 10.88 -21.35 -6.32
N ALA A 31 10.40 -20.94 -5.15
CA ALA A 31 11.28 -20.64 -4.03
C ALA A 31 12.01 -21.88 -3.50
N ASN A 32 11.37 -23.06 -3.50
CA ASN A 32 12.05 -24.33 -3.22
C ASN A 32 13.15 -24.64 -4.24
N GLU A 33 12.93 -24.35 -5.53
CA GLU A 33 13.93 -24.53 -6.58
C GLU A 33 15.10 -23.54 -6.43
N GLU A 34 14.81 -22.28 -6.09
CA GLU A 34 15.80 -21.20 -5.96
C GLU A 34 16.62 -21.29 -4.67
N PHE A 35 15.96 -21.50 -3.53
CA PHE A 35 16.59 -21.47 -2.21
C PHE A 35 16.89 -22.85 -1.65
N ASN A 36 16.34 -23.94 -2.18
CA ASN A 36 16.54 -25.35 -1.83
C ASN A 36 17.19 -25.62 -0.44
N ASN A 37 18.53 -25.65 -0.38
CA ASN A 37 19.31 -25.99 0.83
C ASN A 37 19.41 -24.88 1.88
N TYR A 38 18.88 -23.70 1.59
CA TYR A 38 18.91 -22.51 2.44
C TYR A 38 17.57 -22.25 3.12
N ILE A 39 16.51 -23.01 2.81
CA ILE A 39 15.19 -22.82 3.42
C ILE A 39 15.20 -23.35 4.86
N GLU A 40 14.84 -22.47 5.80
CA GLU A 40 14.70 -22.80 7.22
C GLU A 40 13.25 -23.20 7.55
N ASN A 41 12.27 -22.51 6.97
CA ASN A 41 10.85 -22.75 7.24
C ASN A 41 9.95 -22.29 6.09
N ILE A 42 8.83 -22.99 5.90
CA ILE A 42 7.76 -22.64 4.96
C ILE A 42 6.42 -22.68 5.71
N ASP A 43 5.76 -21.53 5.83
CA ASP A 43 4.35 -21.46 6.19
C ASP A 43 3.53 -21.55 4.91
N VAL A 44 3.14 -22.77 4.53
CA VAL A 44 2.40 -23.05 3.29
C VAL A 44 1.03 -22.36 3.27
N ASN A 45 0.40 -22.20 4.43
CA ASN A 45 -0.92 -21.57 4.53
C ASN A 45 -0.84 -20.07 4.23
N LYS A 46 0.19 -19.40 4.77
CA LYS A 46 0.42 -17.97 4.53
C LYS A 46 1.29 -17.67 3.30
N GLY A 47 1.88 -18.70 2.69
CA GLY A 47 2.85 -18.56 1.60
C GLY A 47 4.10 -17.78 2.03
N ILE A 48 4.59 -17.98 3.26
CA ILE A 48 5.79 -17.30 3.78
C ILE A 48 6.95 -18.28 3.80
N ILE A 49 8.09 -17.84 3.29
CA ILE A 49 9.31 -18.64 3.19
C ILE A 49 10.42 -17.91 3.90
N THR A 50 11.09 -18.61 4.81
CA THR A 50 12.23 -18.10 5.58
C THR A 50 13.47 -18.86 5.15
N TYR A 51 14.53 -18.15 4.80
CA TYR A 51 15.75 -18.73 4.24
C TYR A 51 17.01 -18.03 4.74
N LEU A 52 18.12 -18.77 4.77
CA LEU A 52 19.45 -18.28 5.08
C LEU A 52 20.00 -17.49 3.90
N ASN A 53 20.37 -16.24 4.13
CA ASN A 53 21.08 -15.41 3.17
C ASN A 53 22.53 -15.22 3.64
N THR A 54 23.49 -15.64 2.82
CA THR A 54 24.91 -15.43 3.05
C THR A 54 25.35 -14.13 2.40
N TYR A 55 25.73 -13.13 3.19
CA TYR A 55 26.41 -11.95 2.68
C TYR A 55 27.82 -12.32 2.25
N PHE A 56 28.15 -12.07 0.98
CA PHE A 56 29.40 -12.48 0.30
C PHE A 56 30.71 -12.08 1.00
N ASP A 57 30.68 -11.19 1.99
CA ASP A 57 31.89 -10.56 2.56
C ASP A 57 32.15 -10.83 4.05
N SER A 58 31.33 -11.63 4.77
CA SER A 58 31.51 -11.71 6.24
C SER A 58 31.21 -13.04 6.95
N ASP A 59 30.89 -14.13 6.25
CA ASP A 59 30.40 -15.39 6.87
C ASP A 59 29.18 -15.21 7.81
N ALA A 60 28.59 -14.01 7.84
CA ALA A 60 27.40 -13.71 8.61
C ALA A 60 26.18 -14.30 7.90
N LYS A 61 25.60 -15.33 8.52
CA LYS A 61 24.31 -15.90 8.10
C LYS A 61 23.19 -15.00 8.60
N GLY A 62 22.51 -14.31 7.68
CA GLY A 62 21.28 -13.58 7.97
C GLY A 62 20.06 -14.46 7.70
N ILE A 63 18.99 -14.28 8.47
CA ILE A 63 17.68 -14.88 8.17
C ILE A 63 16.88 -13.87 7.36
N SER A 64 16.49 -14.24 6.15
CA SER A 64 15.61 -13.47 5.28
C SER A 64 14.25 -14.15 5.17
N SER A 65 13.22 -13.38 4.79
CA SER A 65 11.90 -13.93 4.49
C SER A 65 11.30 -13.29 3.26
N THR A 66 10.53 -14.08 2.51
CA THR A 66 9.72 -13.63 1.39
C THR A 66 8.30 -14.17 1.55
N SER A 67 7.31 -13.48 0.98
CA SER A 67 5.91 -13.92 1.07
C SER A 67 5.19 -13.80 -0.27
N PHE A 68 4.32 -14.77 -0.55
CA PHE A 68 3.45 -14.78 -1.70
C PHE A 68 2.64 -13.48 -1.79
N GLU A 69 2.06 -13.05 -0.67
CA GLU A 69 1.25 -11.84 -0.61
C GLU A 69 2.02 -10.60 -1.11
N SER A 70 3.31 -10.46 -0.73
CA SER A 70 4.12 -9.33 -1.17
C SER A 70 4.39 -9.32 -2.68
N THR A 71 4.72 -10.49 -3.25
CA THR A 71 4.91 -10.65 -4.71
C THR A 71 3.60 -10.49 -5.47
N PHE A 72 2.51 -10.98 -4.88
CA PHE A 72 1.19 -10.93 -5.47
C PHE A 72 0.68 -9.48 -5.54
N ILE A 73 0.86 -8.68 -4.48
CA ILE A 73 0.52 -7.25 -4.48
C ILE A 73 1.23 -6.49 -5.62
N ILE A 74 2.51 -6.77 -5.87
CA ILE A 74 3.27 -6.14 -6.96
C ILE A 74 2.63 -6.48 -8.32
N THR A 75 2.25 -7.74 -8.50
CA THR A 75 1.58 -8.21 -9.72
C THR A 75 0.23 -7.51 -9.90
N LEU A 76 -0.60 -7.50 -8.85
CA LEU A 76 -1.89 -6.81 -8.83
C LEU A 76 -1.77 -5.32 -9.18
N TYR A 77 -0.74 -4.64 -8.67
CA TYR A 77 -0.50 -3.23 -9.00
C TYR A 77 -0.10 -3.04 -10.46
N SER A 78 0.78 -3.90 -10.99
CA SER A 78 1.17 -3.84 -12.41
C SER A 78 -0.06 -4.01 -13.32
N GLU A 79 -0.91 -4.98 -13.02
CA GLU A 79 -2.12 -5.25 -13.78
C GLU A 79 -3.15 -4.12 -13.66
N PHE A 80 -3.29 -3.51 -12.47
CA PHE A 80 -4.07 -2.28 -12.31
C PHE A 80 -3.59 -1.14 -13.22
N GLN A 81 -2.28 -0.91 -13.33
CA GLN A 81 -1.76 0.12 -14.23
C GLN A 81 -2.06 -0.20 -15.70
N LYS A 82 -1.95 -1.48 -16.10
CA LYS A 82 -2.30 -1.93 -17.45
C LYS A 82 -3.79 -1.71 -17.74
N SER A 83 -4.69 -2.02 -16.80
CA SER A 83 -6.12 -1.76 -16.95
C SER A 83 -6.40 -0.28 -17.22
N LYS A 84 -5.75 0.64 -16.48
CA LYS A 84 -5.89 2.08 -16.72
C LYS A 84 -5.42 2.48 -18.11
N LEU A 85 -4.32 1.92 -18.59
CA LEU A 85 -3.82 2.16 -19.94
C LEU A 85 -4.81 1.68 -21.00
N PHE A 86 -5.36 0.47 -20.86
CA PHE A 86 -6.36 -0.04 -21.81
C PHE A 86 -7.64 0.78 -21.81
N ILE A 87 -8.09 1.26 -20.65
CA ILE A 87 -9.21 2.20 -20.56
C ILE A 87 -8.87 3.52 -21.28
N ASN A 88 -7.68 4.08 -21.04
CA ASN A 88 -7.25 5.31 -21.71
C ASN A 88 -7.23 5.16 -23.22
N ASP A 89 -6.63 4.07 -23.70
CA ASP A 89 -6.47 3.78 -25.12
C ASP A 89 -7.85 3.62 -25.78
N TYR A 90 -8.80 2.94 -25.12
CA TYR A 90 -10.15 2.82 -25.64
C TYR A 90 -10.84 4.19 -25.71
N VAL A 91 -10.83 4.97 -24.62
CA VAL A 91 -11.50 6.28 -24.57
C VAL A 91 -10.90 7.24 -25.59
N PHE A 92 -9.57 7.27 -25.72
CA PHE A 92 -8.85 8.12 -26.66
C PHE A 92 -9.21 7.80 -28.11
N ASN A 93 -9.30 6.51 -28.46
CA ASN A 93 -9.63 6.07 -29.82
C ASN A 93 -11.14 6.11 -30.12
N ASN A 94 -12.00 6.29 -29.11
CA ASN A 94 -13.46 6.28 -29.27
C ASN A 94 -14.13 7.47 -28.54
N PRO A 95 -13.75 8.73 -28.84
CA PRO A 95 -14.20 9.91 -28.08
C PRO A 95 -15.72 10.14 -28.12
N ASP A 96 -16.40 9.66 -29.16
CA ASP A 96 -17.86 9.83 -29.31
C ASP A 96 -18.68 8.72 -28.64
N ASN A 97 -18.04 7.61 -28.24
CA ASN A 97 -18.74 6.40 -27.76
C ASN A 97 -18.05 5.72 -26.56
N TYR A 98 -17.31 6.47 -25.76
CA TYR A 98 -16.60 5.91 -24.61
C TYR A 98 -17.51 5.66 -23.41
N LEU A 99 -18.61 6.41 -23.25
CA LEU A 99 -19.50 6.30 -22.08
C LEU A 99 -20.12 4.90 -21.92
N PRO A 100 -20.72 4.27 -22.96
CA PRO A 100 -21.23 2.91 -22.83
C PRO A 100 -20.15 1.90 -22.43
N PHE A 101 -18.94 2.05 -22.95
CA PHE A 101 -17.80 1.22 -22.56
C PHE A 101 -17.46 1.38 -21.08
N LEU A 102 -17.39 2.62 -20.56
CA LEU A 102 -17.08 2.86 -19.15
C LEU A 102 -18.14 2.26 -18.22
N TYR A 103 -19.42 2.41 -18.55
CA TYR A 103 -20.49 1.78 -17.75
C TYR A 103 -20.44 0.26 -17.82
N HIS A 104 -20.10 -0.31 -18.99
CA HIS A 104 -19.87 -1.75 -19.11
C HIS A 104 -18.69 -2.23 -18.23
N GLN A 105 -17.60 -1.44 -18.13
CA GLN A 105 -16.53 -1.75 -17.16
C GLN A 105 -17.07 -1.74 -15.72
N GLY A 106 -17.97 -0.82 -15.39
CA GLY A 106 -18.63 -0.81 -14.07
C GLY A 106 -19.42 -2.08 -13.77
N GLU A 107 -20.20 -2.57 -14.74
CA GLU A 107 -20.92 -3.85 -14.62
C GLU A 107 -19.98 -5.04 -14.48
N ALA A 108 -18.90 -5.06 -15.27
CA ALA A 108 -17.89 -6.11 -15.20
C ALA A 108 -17.16 -6.11 -13.84
N LEU A 109 -16.86 -4.95 -13.27
CA LEU A 109 -16.28 -4.85 -11.92
C LEU A 109 -17.24 -5.40 -10.85
N GLN A 110 -18.53 -5.07 -10.90
CA GLN A 110 -19.51 -5.65 -9.98
C GLN A 110 -19.58 -7.18 -10.14
N TYR A 111 -19.55 -7.66 -11.39
CA TYR A 111 -19.55 -9.09 -11.67
C TYR A 111 -18.34 -9.80 -11.05
N LEU A 112 -17.14 -9.20 -11.13
CA LEU A 112 -15.92 -9.73 -10.51
C LEU A 112 -16.08 -9.87 -8.99
N ILE A 113 -16.62 -8.84 -8.33
CA ILE A 113 -16.87 -8.88 -6.88
C ILE A 113 -17.81 -10.02 -6.52
N ASN A 114 -18.94 -10.11 -7.21
CA ASN A 114 -19.97 -11.10 -6.91
C ASN A 114 -19.47 -12.53 -7.17
N ARG A 115 -18.75 -12.76 -8.27
CA ARG A 115 -18.24 -14.08 -8.63
C ARG A 115 -17.03 -14.50 -7.79
N GLY A 116 -16.18 -13.53 -7.44
CA GLY A 116 -14.92 -13.76 -6.73
C GLY A 116 -15.02 -13.74 -5.22
N GLU A 117 -16.21 -13.62 -4.64
CA GLU A 117 -16.45 -13.34 -3.21
C GLU A 117 -15.57 -14.19 -2.29
N SER A 118 -15.61 -15.52 -2.39
CA SER A 118 -14.84 -16.42 -1.53
C SER A 118 -13.32 -16.21 -1.66
N THR A 119 -12.86 -15.96 -2.89
CA THR A 119 -11.44 -15.72 -3.19
C THR A 119 -11.02 -14.35 -2.65
N ILE A 120 -11.86 -13.33 -2.77
CA ILE A 120 -11.63 -11.98 -2.27
C ILE A 120 -11.61 -11.97 -0.73
N ILE A 121 -12.51 -12.71 -0.07
CA ILE A 121 -12.50 -12.85 1.39
C ILE A 121 -11.19 -13.49 1.86
N LYS A 122 -10.73 -14.53 1.15
CA LYS A 122 -9.47 -15.22 1.47
C LYS A 122 -8.23 -14.37 1.14
N TYR A 123 -8.28 -13.60 0.05
CA TYR A 123 -7.19 -12.78 -0.46
C TYR A 123 -7.66 -11.34 -0.67
N SER A 124 -7.89 -10.65 0.45
CA SER A 124 -8.46 -9.30 0.51
C SER A 124 -7.71 -8.25 -0.33
N VAL A 125 -6.41 -8.46 -0.54
CA VAL A 125 -5.55 -7.62 -1.37
C VAL A 125 -6.03 -7.46 -2.82
N ILE A 126 -6.82 -8.41 -3.34
CA ILE A 126 -7.38 -8.37 -4.70
C ILE A 126 -8.44 -7.26 -4.85
N LEU A 127 -9.11 -6.89 -3.76
CA LEU A 127 -10.19 -5.91 -3.81
C LEU A 127 -9.67 -4.50 -4.15
N LYS A 128 -8.44 -4.18 -3.71
CA LYS A 128 -7.81 -2.87 -3.91
C LYS A 128 -7.68 -2.46 -5.38
N PRO A 129 -7.09 -3.26 -6.29
CA PRO A 129 -7.01 -2.89 -7.70
C PRO A 129 -8.40 -2.81 -8.38
N ILE A 130 -9.35 -3.69 -8.04
CA ILE A 130 -10.71 -3.68 -8.62
C ILE A 130 -11.41 -2.34 -8.32
N LEU A 131 -11.43 -1.94 -7.05
CA LEU A 131 -12.00 -0.65 -6.65
C LEU A 131 -11.18 0.54 -7.18
N GLY A 132 -9.85 0.38 -7.27
CA GLY A 132 -8.98 1.38 -7.89
C GLY A 132 -9.35 1.68 -9.34
N ILE A 133 -9.77 0.67 -10.11
CA ILE A 133 -10.23 0.85 -11.50
C ILE A 133 -11.57 1.61 -11.54
N GLN A 134 -12.55 1.22 -10.70
CA GLN A 134 -13.83 1.93 -10.61
C GLN A 134 -13.62 3.41 -10.30
N ARG A 135 -12.80 3.70 -9.29
CA ARG A 135 -12.48 5.07 -8.90
C ARG A 135 -11.78 5.84 -10.02
N TYR A 136 -10.79 5.23 -10.66
CA TYR A 136 -10.08 5.84 -11.78
C TYR A 136 -11.05 6.26 -12.91
N ILE A 137 -12.00 5.40 -13.26
CA ILE A 137 -13.01 5.70 -14.26
C ILE A 137 -13.88 6.89 -13.81
N ASN A 138 -14.37 6.86 -12.56
CA ASN A 138 -15.21 7.91 -12.02
C ASN A 138 -14.49 9.27 -12.01
N GLU A 139 -13.30 9.33 -11.44
CA GLU A 139 -12.55 10.58 -11.26
C GLU A 139 -12.11 11.18 -12.60
N LYS A 140 -11.62 10.34 -13.53
CA LYS A 140 -11.03 10.83 -14.77
C LYS A 140 -12.07 11.12 -15.85
N TYR A 141 -13.11 10.31 -15.94
CA TYR A 141 -14.04 10.33 -17.08
C TYR A 141 -15.49 10.63 -16.70
N LEU A 142 -15.91 10.31 -15.48
CA LEU A 142 -17.30 10.51 -15.03
C LEU A 142 -17.47 11.63 -13.99
N TYR A 143 -16.45 12.48 -13.76
CA TYR A 143 -16.46 13.49 -12.69
C TYR A 143 -17.66 14.46 -12.77
N ASN A 144 -18.08 14.83 -13.99
CA ASN A 144 -19.21 15.71 -14.25
C ASN A 144 -20.48 14.97 -14.72
N GLN A 145 -20.48 13.64 -14.66
CA GLN A 145 -21.62 12.84 -15.09
C GLN A 145 -22.60 12.66 -13.93
N GLU A 146 -23.90 12.72 -14.22
CA GLU A 146 -24.95 12.49 -13.21
C GLU A 146 -24.89 11.06 -12.63
N LYS A 147 -24.45 10.11 -13.45
CA LYS A 147 -24.30 8.70 -13.06
C LYS A 147 -22.82 8.36 -12.89
N GLN A 148 -22.45 8.04 -11.66
CA GLN A 148 -21.17 7.42 -11.34
C GLN A 148 -21.32 5.90 -11.23
N ILE A 149 -20.22 5.19 -11.43
CA ILE A 149 -20.16 3.75 -11.16
C ILE A 149 -20.10 3.56 -9.65
N ASN A 150 -21.05 2.81 -9.10
CA ASN A 150 -21.07 2.42 -7.70
C ASN A 150 -21.04 0.89 -7.60
N ILE A 151 -20.11 0.36 -6.80
CA ILE A 151 -19.96 -1.07 -6.57
C ILE A 151 -20.59 -1.41 -5.22
N ASP A 152 -21.53 -2.34 -5.22
CA ASP A 152 -22.13 -2.88 -4.02
C ASP A 152 -21.19 -3.93 -3.40
N LEU A 153 -20.80 -3.68 -2.15
CA LEU A 153 -19.96 -4.55 -1.33
C LEU A 153 -20.74 -5.19 -0.18
N SER A 154 -22.06 -5.05 -0.13
CA SER A 154 -22.90 -5.52 0.99
C SER A 154 -22.80 -7.02 1.25
N HIS A 155 -22.47 -7.81 0.23
CA HIS A 155 -22.28 -9.26 0.33
C HIS A 155 -20.89 -9.66 0.80
N VAL A 156 -19.90 -8.77 0.68
CA VAL A 156 -18.52 -9.05 1.08
C VAL A 156 -18.36 -8.67 2.55
N GLU A 157 -18.88 -9.51 3.46
CA GLU A 157 -18.77 -9.27 4.90
C GLU A 157 -17.31 -9.41 5.36
N THR A 158 -16.67 -8.29 5.71
CA THR A 158 -15.74 -8.23 6.84
C THR A 158 -15.34 -6.78 7.12
N ASN A 159 -15.44 -6.38 8.39
CA ASN A 159 -14.91 -5.11 8.89
C ASN A 159 -13.40 -4.91 8.57
N GLN A 160 -12.68 -5.98 8.21
CA GLN A 160 -11.28 -5.98 7.77
C GLN A 160 -11.09 -5.57 6.30
N LEU A 161 -12.08 -5.79 5.43
CA LEU A 161 -12.02 -5.40 4.01
C LEU A 161 -12.24 -3.90 3.84
N LEU A 162 -13.19 -3.31 4.57
CA LEU A 162 -13.44 -1.86 4.61
C LEU A 162 -12.22 -1.04 5.07
N GLU A 163 -11.37 -1.61 5.93
CA GLU A 163 -10.11 -0.98 6.35
C GLU A 163 -8.99 -1.10 5.31
N LEU A 164 -9.09 -2.05 4.36
CA LEU A 164 -8.13 -2.23 3.26
C LEU A 164 -8.57 -1.52 1.96
N THR A 165 -9.86 -1.17 1.82
CA THR A 165 -10.45 -0.60 0.60
C THR A 165 -10.75 0.89 0.65
N ASN A 166 -10.72 1.54 1.82
CA ASN A 166 -11.14 2.94 1.99
C ASN A 166 -10.08 4.00 1.63
N TYR A 167 -9.14 3.73 0.72
CA TYR A 167 -8.08 4.70 0.40
C TYR A 167 -8.12 5.11 -1.08
N ASN A 168 -8.59 6.34 -1.32
CA ASN A 168 -8.93 6.91 -2.63
C ASN A 168 -7.75 7.51 -3.40
N ASN A 169 -6.66 7.83 -2.73
CA ASN A 169 -5.41 8.33 -3.34
C ASN A 169 -4.34 8.45 -2.24
N ASP A 170 -3.12 8.80 -2.64
CA ASP A 170 -2.01 9.05 -1.71
C ASP A 170 -2.38 10.08 -0.63
N THR A 171 -3.18 11.10 -0.96
CA THR A 171 -3.66 12.12 -0.02
C THR A 171 -4.51 11.53 1.11
N GLU A 172 -5.36 10.55 0.82
CA GLU A 172 -6.15 9.89 1.86
C GLU A 172 -5.34 8.93 2.72
N ILE A 173 -4.39 8.20 2.12
CA ILE A 173 -3.43 7.37 2.87
C ILE A 173 -2.64 8.26 3.84
N ILE A 174 -2.17 9.41 3.34
CA ILE A 174 -1.50 10.43 4.13
C ILE A 174 -2.40 10.93 5.26
N GLU A 175 -3.63 11.35 4.98
CA GLU A 175 -4.51 11.91 6.02
C GLU A 175 -4.90 10.87 7.07
N ILE A 176 -5.04 9.60 6.72
CA ILE A 176 -5.42 8.56 7.68
C ILE A 176 -4.24 8.15 8.58
N ILE A 177 -3.04 8.10 8.01
CA ILE A 177 -1.84 7.74 8.76
C ILE A 177 -1.28 8.93 9.54
N LEU A 178 -1.28 10.12 8.94
CA LEU A 178 -0.66 11.32 9.48
C LEU A 178 -1.66 12.31 10.10
N GLY A 179 -2.95 12.25 9.76
CA GLY A 179 -3.94 13.23 10.21
C GLY A 179 -4.08 13.35 11.71
N TYR A 180 -3.77 12.28 12.46
CA TYR A 180 -3.74 12.36 13.92
C TYR A 180 -2.66 13.31 14.46
N LEU A 181 -1.61 13.64 13.68
CA LEU A 181 -0.52 14.52 14.08
C LEU A 181 -0.97 15.98 14.24
N LYS A 182 -2.06 16.41 13.58
CA LYS A 182 -2.70 17.70 13.86
C LYS A 182 -3.62 17.66 15.09
N GLY A 183 -3.76 16.50 15.73
CA GLY A 183 -4.59 16.29 16.91
C GLY A 183 -3.86 16.52 18.23
N ASN A 184 -4.48 16.06 19.31
CA ASN A 184 -3.93 16.09 20.66
C ASN A 184 -3.48 14.70 21.11
N ASN A 185 -2.40 14.62 21.89
CA ASN A 185 -1.92 13.38 22.50
C ASN A 185 -2.76 12.98 23.74
N ASP A 186 -2.40 11.87 24.40
CA ASP A 186 -3.08 11.38 25.61
C ASP A 186 -3.10 12.42 26.77
N LYS A 187 -2.15 13.37 26.77
CA LYS A 187 -2.05 14.47 27.75
C LYS A 187 -2.82 15.72 27.33
N ARG A 188 -3.58 15.67 26.23
CA ARG A 188 -4.29 16.80 25.60
C ARG A 188 -3.36 17.91 25.08
N GLU A 189 -2.09 17.61 24.84
CA GLU A 189 -1.16 18.54 24.19
C GLU A 189 -1.26 18.38 22.68
N LYS A 190 -1.30 19.50 21.95
CA LYS A 190 -1.24 19.52 20.49
C LYS A 190 0.05 18.83 20.02
N ILE A 191 -0.07 17.83 19.17
CA ILE A 191 1.07 17.00 18.72
C ILE A 191 2.03 17.80 17.84
N MET A 192 1.47 18.56 16.90
CA MET A 192 2.15 19.41 15.92
C MET A 192 1.25 20.63 15.66
N SER A 193 1.84 21.81 15.40
CA SER A 193 1.05 22.98 14.99
C SER A 193 0.43 22.78 13.60
N ASP A 194 -0.63 23.51 13.28
CA ASP A 194 -1.30 23.36 11.99
C ASP A 194 -0.36 23.79 10.84
N GLU A 195 0.48 24.81 11.04
CA GLU A 195 1.49 25.24 10.06
C GLU A 195 2.54 24.15 9.80
N GLN A 196 3.00 23.49 10.87
CA GLN A 196 3.95 22.38 10.75
C GLN A 196 3.32 21.18 10.05
N TYR A 197 2.03 20.93 10.30
CA TYR A 197 1.29 19.86 9.66
C TYR A 197 1.17 20.14 8.15
N HIS A 198 0.76 21.35 7.77
CA HIS A 198 0.70 21.73 6.35
C HIS A 198 2.06 21.63 5.66
N LEU A 199 3.13 22.08 6.33
CA LEU A 199 4.48 21.94 5.82
C LEU A 199 4.88 20.47 5.60
N MET A 200 4.54 19.58 6.54
CA MET A 200 4.78 18.15 6.42
C MET A 200 4.06 17.56 5.19
N ILE A 201 2.76 17.82 5.08
CA ILE A 201 1.94 17.31 3.99
C ILE A 201 2.45 17.79 2.64
N ASN A 202 2.75 19.09 2.50
CA ASN A 202 3.29 19.65 1.25
C ASN A 202 4.60 19.00 0.81
N ASN A 203 5.52 18.73 1.75
CA ASN A 203 6.79 18.08 1.41
C ASN A 203 6.59 16.62 0.98
N ILE A 204 5.67 15.90 1.61
CA ILE A 204 5.36 14.51 1.26
C ILE A 204 4.67 14.45 -0.09
N THR A 205 3.64 15.27 -0.31
CA THR A 205 2.93 15.36 -1.59
C THR A 205 3.88 15.73 -2.72
N TYR A 206 4.74 16.74 -2.52
CA TYR A 206 5.76 17.10 -3.51
C TYR A 206 6.66 15.90 -3.87
N TYR A 207 7.14 15.17 -2.86
CA TYR A 207 7.98 13.99 -3.08
C TYR A 207 7.25 12.90 -3.87
N LEU A 208 5.97 12.66 -3.58
CA LEU A 208 5.17 11.66 -4.29
C LEU A 208 4.90 12.07 -5.74
N ASP A 209 4.58 13.34 -5.97
CA ASP A 209 4.25 13.85 -7.30
C ASP A 209 5.48 13.95 -8.22
N ASN A 210 6.66 14.18 -7.66
CA ASN A 210 7.88 14.51 -8.43
C ASN A 210 9.00 13.46 -8.30
N GLU A 211 8.82 12.44 -7.46
CA GLU A 211 9.82 11.42 -7.11
C GLU A 211 11.21 11.96 -6.73
N ARG A 212 11.26 13.21 -6.22
CA ARG A 212 12.50 13.89 -5.83
C ARG A 212 12.31 14.71 -4.56
N LEU A 213 13.42 14.97 -3.87
CA LEU A 213 13.41 15.81 -2.67
C LEU A 213 13.11 17.27 -3.03
N PRO A 214 12.30 17.99 -2.22
CA PRO A 214 12.20 19.44 -2.31
C PRO A 214 13.56 20.10 -2.10
N GLU A 215 13.89 21.12 -2.90
CA GLU A 215 15.21 21.79 -2.85
C GLU A 215 15.46 22.49 -1.50
N ASN A 216 14.40 22.96 -0.83
CA ASN A 216 14.49 23.70 0.43
C ASN A 216 13.49 23.16 1.46
N ILE A 217 13.84 22.05 2.11
CA ILE A 217 13.00 21.45 3.16
C ILE A 217 13.12 22.29 4.44
N GLN A 218 12.09 23.08 4.75
CA GLN A 218 11.97 23.73 6.06
C GLN A 218 11.79 22.69 7.16
N LYS A 219 12.53 22.86 8.26
CA LYS A 219 12.57 21.87 9.34
C LYS A 219 11.42 22.04 10.33
N ILE A 220 10.73 20.94 10.60
CA ILE A 220 9.69 20.81 11.62
C ILE A 220 10.36 20.64 12.99
N SER A 221 9.90 21.45 13.95
CA SER A 221 10.39 21.43 15.33
C SER A 221 9.91 20.17 16.07
N HIS A 222 10.31 20.02 17.32
CA HIS A 222 10.03 18.81 18.10
C HIS A 222 8.52 18.57 18.30
N LEU A 223 8.05 17.36 18.02
CA LEU A 223 6.64 16.97 18.21
C LEU A 223 6.35 16.48 19.62
N LYS A 224 5.11 16.63 20.09
CA LYS A 224 4.64 16.10 21.40
C LYS A 224 4.29 14.62 21.36
N ILE A 225 5.06 13.81 20.62
CA ILE A 225 5.00 12.35 20.59
C ILE A 225 6.41 11.73 20.62
N PRO A 226 6.57 10.48 21.08
CA PRO A 226 7.88 9.82 21.08
C PRO A 226 8.46 9.66 19.67
N LYS A 227 9.76 9.91 19.51
CA LYS A 227 10.50 9.77 18.24
C LYS A 227 10.34 8.39 17.58
N ASN A 228 10.24 7.34 18.40
CA ASN A 228 10.03 5.97 17.90
C ASN A 228 8.64 5.82 17.26
N LEU A 229 7.60 6.42 17.86
CA LEU A 229 6.25 6.43 17.29
C LEU A 229 6.20 7.25 15.99
N LEU A 230 6.84 8.42 15.97
CA LEU A 230 6.94 9.25 14.76
C LEU A 230 7.61 8.49 13.61
N ARG A 231 8.76 7.88 13.87
CA ARG A 231 9.49 7.09 12.87
C ARG A 231 8.66 5.90 12.38
N PHE A 232 8.02 5.17 13.31
CA PHE A 232 7.17 4.03 12.96
C PHE A 232 5.94 4.45 12.15
N THR A 233 5.35 5.62 12.44
CA THR A 233 4.26 6.22 11.65
C THR A 233 4.68 6.40 10.20
N PHE A 234 5.87 6.96 9.96
CA PHE A 234 6.39 7.13 8.61
C PHE A 234 6.79 5.82 7.92
N TRP A 235 7.19 4.80 8.69
CA TRP A 235 7.36 3.46 8.14
C TRP A 235 6.03 2.86 7.68
N VAL A 236 4.95 3.01 8.46
CA VAL A 236 3.60 2.58 8.06
C VAL A 236 3.18 3.33 6.79
N LEU A 237 3.37 4.65 6.74
CA LEU A 237 3.11 5.44 5.53
C LEU A 237 3.89 4.92 4.32
N HIS A 238 5.20 4.72 4.45
CA HIS A 238 6.03 4.17 3.38
C HIS A 238 5.50 2.83 2.88
N LYS A 239 5.17 1.91 3.81
CA LYS A 239 4.66 0.59 3.46
C LYS A 239 3.34 0.70 2.67
N GLN A 240 2.45 1.59 3.08
CA GLN A 240 1.15 1.77 2.44
C GLN A 240 1.23 2.46 1.08
N LEU A 241 2.16 3.41 0.92
CA LEU A 241 2.38 4.13 -0.34
C LEU A 241 3.16 3.31 -1.37
N PHE A 242 4.25 2.66 -0.96
CA PHE A 242 5.17 2.01 -1.90
C PHE A 242 5.03 0.51 -1.96
N THR A 243 4.37 -0.14 -0.99
CA THR A 243 4.14 -1.59 -0.93
C THR A 243 5.41 -2.47 -0.98
N THR A 244 6.60 -1.87 -0.90
CA THR A 244 7.90 -2.57 -0.96
C THR A 244 8.40 -2.99 0.41
N SER A 245 9.05 -4.17 0.47
CA SER A 245 9.85 -4.59 1.64
C SER A 245 11.11 -3.74 1.81
N GLN A 246 11.66 -3.25 0.70
CA GLN A 246 12.80 -2.34 0.66
C GLN A 246 12.35 -0.91 0.97
N ILE A 247 12.97 -0.30 1.98
CA ILE A 247 12.76 1.10 2.32
C ILE A 247 13.55 1.96 1.32
N LYS A 248 12.88 2.90 0.64
CA LYS A 248 13.51 3.86 -0.26
C LYS A 248 14.40 4.83 0.51
N ASP A 249 15.66 4.94 0.13
CA ASP A 249 16.63 5.83 0.80
C ASP A 249 16.24 7.30 0.67
N ASP A 250 15.71 7.73 -0.48
CA ASP A 250 15.26 9.10 -0.68
C ASP A 250 14.07 9.46 0.22
N PHE A 251 13.16 8.52 0.47
CA PHE A 251 12.08 8.73 1.43
C PHE A 251 12.63 8.90 2.86
N LEU A 252 13.64 8.11 3.24
CA LEU A 252 14.31 8.27 4.53
C LEU A 252 15.01 9.63 4.64
N HIS A 253 15.68 10.07 3.57
CA HIS A 253 16.31 11.38 3.50
C HIS A 253 15.28 12.51 3.63
N LEU A 254 14.11 12.39 3.01
CA LEU A 254 13.01 13.33 3.17
C LEU A 254 12.60 13.47 4.65
N ILE A 255 12.29 12.34 5.31
CA ILE A 255 11.83 12.36 6.70
C ILE A 255 12.92 12.89 7.64
N LYS A 256 14.17 12.47 7.45
CA LYS A 256 15.29 12.93 8.28
C LYS A 256 15.58 14.42 8.10
N SER A 257 15.45 14.94 6.88
CA SER A 257 15.63 16.37 6.57
C SER A 257 14.48 17.21 7.12
N MET A 258 13.26 16.68 7.11
CA MET A 258 12.06 17.38 7.53
C MET A 258 11.93 17.52 9.06
N PHE A 259 12.37 16.55 9.86
CA PHE A 259 12.16 16.58 11.32
C PHE A 259 13.43 16.79 12.14
N SER A 260 13.42 17.84 12.96
CA SER A 260 14.47 18.12 13.95
C SER A 260 14.69 16.97 14.96
N ASP A 261 13.65 16.19 15.22
CA ASP A 261 13.68 15.01 16.09
C ASP A 261 14.77 14.00 15.71
N PHE A 262 15.15 13.95 14.44
CA PHE A 262 16.12 13.01 13.89
C PHE A 262 17.50 13.62 13.58
N ASN A 263 17.75 14.87 13.99
CA ASN A 263 19.03 15.55 13.73
C ASN A 263 20.24 14.75 14.19
N ASN A 264 20.20 14.27 15.43
CA ASN A 264 21.34 13.61 16.08
C ASN A 264 21.48 12.12 15.71
N TRP A 265 20.72 11.64 14.72
CA TRP A 265 20.76 10.23 14.32
C TRP A 265 21.58 10.11 13.05
N GLU A 266 22.65 9.33 13.05
CA GLU A 266 23.31 8.98 11.79
C GLU A 266 22.32 8.34 10.81
N PHE A 267 22.47 8.59 9.50
CA PHE A 267 21.53 8.07 8.50
C PHE A 267 21.43 6.54 8.56
N SER A 268 22.55 5.85 8.73
CA SER A 268 22.61 4.40 8.92
C SER A 268 21.78 3.93 10.13
N THR A 269 21.85 4.68 11.23
CA THR A 269 21.06 4.41 12.45
C THR A 269 19.58 4.67 12.21
N PHE A 270 19.23 5.74 11.51
CA PHE A 270 17.85 6.06 11.16
C PHE A 270 17.23 4.98 10.26
N LYS A 271 17.93 4.60 9.19
CA LYS A 271 17.54 3.54 8.24
C LYS A 271 17.30 2.21 8.97
N THR A 272 18.26 1.76 9.78
CA THR A 272 18.15 0.50 10.54
C THR A 272 16.95 0.51 11.49
N LYS A 273 16.66 1.65 12.11
CA LYS A 273 15.58 1.76 13.08
C LYS A 273 14.22 1.99 12.43
N PHE A 274 14.14 2.49 11.19
CA PHE A 274 12.91 3.05 10.59
C PHE A 274 11.66 2.19 10.78
N GLY A 275 11.72 0.91 10.38
CA GLY A 275 10.62 -0.05 10.58
C GLY A 275 10.70 -0.91 11.84
N ASN A 276 11.67 -0.66 12.73
CA ASN A 276 11.82 -1.40 13.98
C ASN A 276 10.76 -0.93 15.01
N ARG A 277 10.06 -1.89 15.63
CA ARG A 277 9.05 -1.70 16.67
C ARG A 277 9.63 -1.49 18.07
N ASP A 278 10.94 -1.69 18.24
CA ASP A 278 11.62 -1.52 19.51
C ASP A 278 11.31 -0.14 20.11
N LYS A 279 10.80 -0.17 21.34
CA LYS A 279 10.46 1.03 22.13
C LYS A 279 9.37 1.89 21.47
N VAL A 280 8.58 1.34 20.55
CA VAL A 280 7.34 1.94 20.05
C VAL A 280 6.22 1.56 21.01
N THR A 281 5.65 2.55 21.70
CA THR A 281 4.55 2.35 22.63
C THR A 281 3.25 2.84 22.02
N ILE A 282 2.38 1.92 21.61
CA ILE A 282 1.05 2.22 21.05
C ILE A 282 -0.12 1.70 21.89
N HIS A 283 0.13 0.75 22.80
CA HIS A 283 -0.91 0.20 23.66
C HIS A 283 -1.53 1.29 24.55
N GLY A 284 -2.86 1.37 24.57
CA GLY A 284 -3.61 2.37 25.33
C GLY A 284 -3.67 3.77 24.71
N LYS A 285 -2.96 4.02 23.60
CA LYS A 285 -2.97 5.33 22.92
C LYS A 285 -4.18 5.45 22.00
N LYS A 286 -5.23 6.11 22.48
CA LYS A 286 -6.47 6.29 21.72
C LYS A 286 -6.30 7.19 20.50
N PHE A 287 -5.36 8.15 20.57
CA PHE A 287 -5.10 9.10 19.48
C PHE A 287 -4.36 8.49 18.28
N VAL A 288 -3.76 7.30 18.43
CA VAL A 288 -3.03 6.64 17.33
C VAL A 288 -4.04 5.93 16.42
N PRO A 289 -3.98 6.12 15.09
CA PRO A 289 -4.84 5.44 14.12
C PRO A 289 -4.75 3.91 14.20
N GLU A 290 -5.87 3.23 13.94
CA GLU A 290 -5.92 1.76 13.94
C GLU A 290 -4.99 1.14 12.89
N ILE A 291 -4.82 1.77 11.71
CA ILE A 291 -3.88 1.29 10.68
C ILE A 291 -2.45 1.14 11.22
N ILE A 292 -2.00 2.06 12.08
CA ILE A 292 -0.68 1.97 12.73
C ILE A 292 -0.67 0.86 13.78
N LYS A 293 -1.78 0.67 14.51
CA LYS A 293 -1.90 -0.39 15.52
C LYS A 293 -1.94 -1.78 14.90
N ILE A 294 -2.61 -1.95 13.77
CA ILE A 294 -2.67 -3.18 12.99
C ILE A 294 -1.27 -3.54 12.49
N GLU A 295 -0.58 -2.59 11.85
CA GLU A 295 0.78 -2.80 11.37
C GLU A 295 1.78 -3.14 12.47
N PHE A 296 1.59 -2.58 13.66
CA PHE A 296 2.37 -2.97 14.83
C PHE A 296 2.12 -4.42 15.26
N ARG A 297 0.87 -4.91 15.19
CA ARG A 297 0.49 -6.29 15.55
C ARG A 297 0.90 -7.32 14.50
N ASN A 298 0.78 -7.01 13.21
CA ASN A 298 0.97 -7.97 12.11
C ASN A 298 2.43 -8.40 11.89
N ARG A 299 3.40 -7.71 12.49
CA ARG A 299 4.82 -8.12 12.43
C ARG A 299 5.23 -9.12 13.52
N SER A 300 4.30 -9.60 14.35
CA SER A 300 4.58 -10.47 15.51
C SER A 300 4.94 -11.89 15.10
#